data_AF-U1R511-F1
#
_entry.id   AF-U1R511-F1
#
_cell.length_a   1.000
_cell.length_b   1.000
_cell.length_c   1.000
_cell.angle_alpha   90.00
_cell.angle_beta   90.00
_cell.angle_gamma   90.00
#
_symmetry.space_group_name_H-M   'P 1'
#
loop_
_entity.id
_entity.type
_entity.pdbx_description
1 polymer ?
#
loop_
_entity_poly.entity_id
_entity_poly.type
_entity_poly.pdbx_seq_one_letter_code
_entity_poly.pdbx_strand_id
1 'polypeptide(L)'
;MCANDSPSQKRDGATSGQCDQPEPAALCTDYADSAAAIRESPLPASRATELAEQCARLRTTLDTEGAVSPAAVVTLVGVVAEAVADVQSATVVRDDAAGERATAAGGPAEAYVLTVAERDACLAVLSELLFTAVDTPTHE
;
A
#
# COMPACT_ATOMS: atom_id res chain seq x y z
N MET A 1 13.38 -4.53 67.93
CA MET A 1 14.39 -4.15 66.91
C MET A 1 14.62 -5.35 66.00
N CYS A 2 14.75 -5.10 64.69
CA CYS A 2 14.77 -6.04 63.54
C CYS A 2 13.35 -6.52 63.17
N ALA A 3 12.59 -5.93 62.23
CA ALA A 3 12.88 -5.43 60.87
C ALA A 3 13.53 -6.50 59.98
N ASN A 4 12.73 -7.15 59.13
CA ASN A 4 12.98 -7.08 57.70
C ASN A 4 11.76 -7.49 56.88
N ASP A 5 11.35 -6.54 56.06
CA ASP A 5 10.40 -6.59 54.95
C ASP A 5 10.65 -7.77 54.01
N SER A 6 9.56 -8.47 53.71
CA SER A 6 9.46 -9.27 52.49
C SER A 6 9.51 -8.32 51.28
N PRO A 7 10.42 -8.50 50.30
CA PRO A 7 10.28 -7.77 49.06
C PRO A 7 9.07 -8.35 48.31
N SER A 8 7.97 -7.61 48.31
CA SER A 8 6.91 -7.77 47.32
C SER A 8 7.51 -7.46 45.96
N GLN A 9 7.91 -8.50 45.25
CA GLN A 9 8.35 -8.39 43.87
C GLN A 9 7.11 -8.11 43.02
N LYS A 10 6.76 -6.82 42.90
CA LYS A 10 5.91 -6.34 41.82
C LYS A 10 6.60 -6.74 40.53
N ARG A 11 5.96 -7.63 39.79
CA ARG A 11 6.30 -7.91 38.40
C ARG A 11 5.92 -6.68 37.58
N ASP A 12 6.73 -5.62 37.70
CA ASP A 12 6.73 -4.50 36.76
C ASP A 12 7.40 -5.00 35.49
N GLY A 13 6.54 -5.48 34.59
CA GLY A 13 6.90 -5.95 33.27
C GLY A 13 5.70 -5.76 32.38
N ALA A 14 5.16 -4.54 32.35
CA ALA A 14 4.41 -4.07 31.20
C ALA A 14 5.41 -3.98 30.04
N THR A 15 5.69 -5.11 29.41
CA THR A 15 6.03 -5.09 27.99
C THR A 15 4.72 -4.74 27.30
N SER A 16 4.38 -3.46 27.29
CA SER A 16 3.57 -2.92 26.21
C SER A 16 4.28 -3.38 24.96
N GLY A 17 3.69 -4.31 24.22
CA GLY A 17 4.13 -4.60 22.88
C GLY A 17 3.95 -3.31 22.10
N GLN A 18 4.99 -2.48 22.08
CA GLN A 18 5.17 -1.52 21.00
C GLN A 18 5.25 -2.41 19.76
N CYS A 19 4.14 -2.50 19.03
CA CYS A 19 4.26 -2.55 17.58
C CYS A 19 5.20 -1.39 17.26
N ASP A 20 6.41 -1.70 16.79
CA ASP A 20 7.28 -0.71 16.18
C ASP A 20 6.50 -0.15 14.98
N GLN A 21 5.71 0.89 15.22
CA GLN A 21 5.05 1.59 14.13
C GLN A 21 6.16 2.26 13.31
N PRO A 22 6.16 2.10 11.98
CA PRO A 22 7.20 2.68 11.16
C PRO A 22 7.21 4.21 11.31
N GLU A 23 8.41 4.76 11.35
CA GLU A 23 8.61 6.21 11.43
C GLU A 23 7.94 6.91 10.23
N PRO A 24 7.27 8.07 10.43
CA PRO A 24 6.57 8.78 9.36
C PRO A 24 7.43 9.05 8.11
N ALA A 25 8.73 9.29 8.29
CA ALA A 25 9.67 9.50 7.17
C ALA A 25 9.91 8.24 6.33
N ALA A 26 9.91 7.05 6.95
CA ALA A 26 10.01 5.79 6.25
C ALA A 26 8.77 5.56 5.38
N LEU A 27 7.58 5.72 5.98
CA LEU A 27 6.30 5.65 5.27
C LEU A 27 6.18 6.66 4.13
N CYS A 28 6.71 7.88 4.28
CA CYS A 28 6.74 8.86 3.19
C CYS A 28 7.57 8.37 1.99
N THR A 29 8.66 7.64 2.25
CA THR A 29 9.48 7.00 1.22
C THR A 29 8.73 5.84 0.60
N ASP A 30 8.12 4.97 1.41
CA ASP A 30 7.35 3.82 0.93
C ASP A 30 6.17 4.24 0.03
N TYR A 31 5.50 5.34 0.37
CA TYR A 31 4.45 5.91 -0.49
C TYR A 31 4.99 6.50 -1.79
N ALA A 32 6.20 7.06 -1.78
CA ALA A 32 6.83 7.57 -3.00
C ALA A 32 7.21 6.42 -3.93
N ASP A 33 7.79 5.35 -3.37
CA ASP A 33 8.21 4.16 -4.09
C ASP A 33 7.00 3.40 -4.64
N SER A 34 5.95 3.22 -3.83
CA SER A 34 4.67 2.66 -4.28
C SER A 34 4.06 3.45 -5.44
N ALA A 35 4.07 4.79 -5.36
CA ALA A 35 3.55 5.64 -6.43
C ALA A 35 4.39 5.54 -7.72
N ALA A 36 5.70 5.30 -7.62
CA ALA A 36 6.55 5.05 -8.79
C ALA A 36 6.23 3.68 -9.40
N ALA A 37 6.20 2.61 -8.59
CA ALA A 37 5.89 1.25 -9.03
C ALA A 37 4.50 1.16 -9.68
N ILE A 38 3.50 1.86 -9.14
CA ILE A 38 2.13 1.91 -9.69
C ILE A 38 2.10 2.55 -11.09
N ARG A 39 2.91 3.58 -11.33
CA ARG A 39 2.99 4.24 -12.65
C ARG A 39 3.65 3.36 -13.71
N GLU A 40 4.53 2.47 -13.28
CA GLU A 40 5.22 1.50 -14.15
C GLU A 40 4.43 0.19 -14.31
N SER A 41 3.48 -0.07 -13.42
CA SER A 41 2.62 -1.25 -13.46
C SER A 41 1.64 -1.19 -14.64
N PRO A 42 1.32 -2.33 -15.27
CA PRO A 42 0.35 -2.41 -16.37
C PRO A 42 -1.11 -2.28 -15.87
N LEU A 43 -1.40 -1.35 -14.98
CA LEU A 43 -2.76 -1.03 -14.53
C LEU A 43 -3.50 -0.19 -15.58
N PRO A 44 -4.85 -0.16 -15.57
CA PRO A 44 -5.59 0.82 -16.34
C PRO A 44 -5.11 2.23 -15.98
N ALA A 45 -4.84 3.07 -16.98
CA ALA A 45 -4.19 4.36 -16.78
C ALA A 45 -4.93 5.27 -15.78
N SER A 46 -6.27 5.24 -15.77
CA SER A 46 -7.09 5.95 -14.79
C SER A 46 -6.83 5.46 -13.37
N ARG A 47 -6.72 4.14 -13.17
CA ARG A 47 -6.46 3.53 -11.86
C ARG A 47 -5.05 3.84 -11.37
N ALA A 48 -4.05 3.72 -12.24
CA ALA A 48 -2.67 4.07 -11.92
C ALA A 48 -2.54 5.54 -11.49
N THR A 49 -3.21 6.44 -12.22
CA THR A 49 -3.24 7.88 -11.91
C THR A 49 -3.89 8.13 -10.56
N GLU A 50 -5.09 7.59 -10.32
CA GLU A 50 -5.82 7.76 -9.06
C GLU A 50 -5.02 7.27 -7.86
N LEU A 51 -4.47 6.04 -7.92
CA LEU A 51 -3.65 5.48 -6.85
C LEU A 51 -2.40 6.31 -6.58
N ALA A 52 -1.67 6.74 -7.62
CA ALA A 52 -0.47 7.55 -7.47
C ALA A 52 -0.79 8.92 -6.84
N GLU A 53 -1.94 9.51 -7.17
CA GLU A 53 -2.40 10.73 -6.52
C GLU A 53 -2.77 10.50 -5.05
N GLN A 54 -3.46 9.40 -4.70
CA GLN A 54 -3.78 9.09 -3.31
C GLN A 54 -2.50 8.87 -2.47
N CYS A 55 -1.51 8.15 -3.00
CA CYS A 55 -0.20 7.99 -2.35
C CYS A 55 0.47 9.34 -2.10
N ALA A 56 0.47 10.22 -3.10
CA ALA A 56 1.06 11.57 -2.96
C ALA A 56 0.32 12.43 -1.94
N ARG A 57 -1.02 12.34 -1.88
CA ARG A 57 -1.85 13.03 -0.88
C ARG A 57 -1.51 12.56 0.53
N LEU A 58 -1.54 11.25 0.79
CA LEU A 58 -1.23 10.70 2.11
C LEU A 58 0.19 11.03 2.54
N ARG A 59 1.18 10.89 1.64
CA ARG A 59 2.57 11.29 1.91
C ARG A 59 2.67 12.75 2.33
N THR A 60 2.00 13.66 1.62
CA THR A 60 2.06 15.10 1.93
C THR A 60 1.48 15.40 3.31
N THR A 61 0.34 14.79 3.64
CA THR A 61 -0.27 14.91 4.97
C THR A 61 0.65 14.30 6.04
N LEU A 62 1.19 13.11 5.81
CA LEU A 62 2.07 12.43 6.75
C LEU A 62 3.36 13.20 7.02
N ASP A 63 3.98 13.78 5.98
CA ASP A 63 5.18 14.62 6.10
C ASP A 63 4.91 15.91 6.89
N THR A 64 3.70 16.46 6.78
CA THR A 64 3.32 17.71 7.44
C THR A 64 2.83 17.50 8.88
N GLU A 65 2.04 16.45 9.11
CA GLU A 65 1.25 16.25 10.33
C GLU A 65 1.72 15.06 11.15
N GLY A 66 2.56 14.18 10.61
CA GLY A 66 3.03 12.95 11.26
C GLY A 66 1.98 11.84 11.39
N ALA A 67 0.73 12.12 11.01
CA ALA A 67 -0.38 11.16 10.96
C ALA A 67 -1.42 11.62 9.93
N VAL A 68 -2.31 10.72 9.51
CA VAL A 68 -3.40 11.01 8.57
C VAL A 68 -4.77 10.71 9.19
N SER A 69 -5.86 11.19 8.58
CA SER A 69 -7.20 10.82 9.06
C SER A 69 -7.52 9.35 8.71
N PRO A 70 -8.27 8.63 9.56
CA PRO A 70 -8.71 7.27 9.26
C PRO A 70 -9.50 7.17 7.94
N ALA A 71 -10.29 8.21 7.63
CA ALA A 71 -11.04 8.29 6.38
C ALA A 71 -10.14 8.35 5.14
N ALA A 72 -8.97 9.00 5.24
CA ALA A 72 -7.99 9.04 4.14
C ALA A 72 -7.39 7.64 3.89
N VAL A 73 -7.04 6.90 4.95
CA VAL A 73 -6.55 5.51 4.83
C VAL A 73 -7.62 4.61 4.21
N VAL A 74 -8.86 4.69 4.71
CA VAL A 74 -9.97 3.91 4.16
C VAL A 74 -10.22 4.22 2.69
N THR A 75 -10.10 5.49 2.30
CA THR A 75 -10.22 5.89 0.89
C THR A 75 -9.15 5.23 0.04
N LEU A 76 -7.88 5.26 0.46
CA LEU A 76 -6.79 4.59 -0.26
C LEU A 76 -7.04 3.08 -0.36
N VAL A 77 -7.38 2.42 0.75
CA VAL A 77 -7.67 0.98 0.78
C VAL A 77 -8.81 0.63 -0.18
N GLY A 78 -9.85 1.46 -0.26
CA GLY A 78 -10.94 1.30 -1.21
C GLY A 78 -10.47 1.31 -2.67
N VAL A 79 -9.68 2.32 -3.04
CA VAL A 79 -9.12 2.43 -4.40
C VAL A 79 -8.19 1.25 -4.71
N VAL A 80 -7.39 0.80 -3.75
CA VAL A 80 -6.54 -0.39 -3.95
C VAL A 80 -7.37 -1.65 -4.13
N ALA A 81 -8.45 -1.83 -3.35
CA ALA A 81 -9.34 -2.97 -3.50
C ALA A 81 -10.00 -3.00 -4.90
N GLU A 82 -10.40 -1.85 -5.42
CA GLU A 82 -10.90 -1.75 -6.79
C GLU A 82 -9.81 -2.07 -7.83
N ALA A 83 -8.58 -1.59 -7.64
CA ALA A 83 -7.45 -1.93 -8.51
C ALA A 83 -7.16 -3.45 -8.52
N VAL A 84 -7.24 -4.09 -7.36
CA VAL A 84 -7.10 -5.55 -7.25
C VAL A 84 -8.22 -6.25 -8.03
N ALA A 85 -9.47 -5.76 -7.91
CA ALA A 85 -10.59 -6.30 -8.68
C ALA A 85 -10.38 -6.13 -10.19
N ASP A 86 -9.89 -4.97 -10.63
CA ASP A 86 -9.54 -4.70 -12.02
C ASP A 86 -8.52 -5.75 -12.50
N VAL A 87 -7.40 -5.95 -11.78
CA VAL A 87 -6.34 -6.91 -12.13
C VAL A 87 -6.85 -8.36 -12.13
N GLN A 88 -7.71 -8.73 -11.18
CA GLN A 88 -8.31 -10.06 -11.13
C GLN A 88 -9.31 -10.32 -12.27
N SER A 89 -9.97 -9.26 -12.76
CA SER A 89 -10.89 -9.33 -13.89
C SER A 89 -10.19 -9.32 -15.26
N ALA A 90 -8.88 -9.01 -15.29
CA ALA A 90 -8.11 -8.96 -16.52
C ALA A 90 -8.10 -10.31 -17.24
N THR A 91 -8.14 -10.26 -18.57
CA THR A 91 -7.91 -11.46 -19.39
C THR A 91 -6.44 -11.84 -19.30
N VAL A 92 -6.13 -13.06 -18.86
CA VAL A 92 -4.74 -13.49 -18.69
C VAL A 92 -4.30 -14.37 -19.86
N VAL A 93 -3.20 -13.99 -20.50
CA VAL A 93 -2.57 -14.75 -21.60
C VAL A 93 -1.23 -15.35 -21.16
N ARG A 94 -0.79 -16.42 -21.84
CA ARG A 94 0.54 -17.02 -21.61
C ARG A 94 1.60 -16.32 -22.48
N ASP A 95 2.82 -16.26 -21.95
CA ASP A 95 3.94 -15.43 -22.45
C ASP A 95 4.33 -15.67 -23.92
N ASP A 96 4.02 -16.85 -24.46
CA ASP A 96 4.31 -17.24 -25.84
C ASP A 96 3.64 -16.33 -26.90
N ALA A 97 2.63 -15.54 -26.48
CA ALA A 97 1.93 -14.54 -27.30
C ALA A 97 2.36 -13.08 -27.04
N ALA A 98 3.32 -12.84 -26.14
CA ALA A 98 3.66 -11.50 -25.65
C ALA A 98 4.58 -10.69 -26.60
N GLY A 99 5.17 -11.32 -27.61
CA GLY A 99 6.18 -10.71 -28.49
C GLY A 99 5.70 -9.58 -29.42
N GLU A 100 4.39 -9.30 -29.52
CA GLU A 100 3.85 -8.32 -30.48
C GLU A 100 3.14 -7.10 -29.86
N ARG A 101 3.11 -6.94 -28.53
CA ARG A 101 2.36 -5.83 -27.91
C ARG A 101 3.18 -4.55 -27.81
N ALA A 102 3.28 -3.83 -28.93
CA ALA A 102 3.47 -2.39 -28.88
C ALA A 102 2.17 -1.75 -28.36
N THR A 103 2.26 -1.06 -27.23
CA THR A 103 1.21 -0.22 -26.64
C THR A 103 0.59 0.69 -27.70
N ALA A 104 -0.59 0.35 -28.21
CA ALA A 104 -1.37 1.20 -29.09
C ALA A 104 -2.35 2.01 -28.24
N ALA A 105 -2.06 3.29 -28.08
CA ALA A 105 -2.92 4.23 -27.40
C ALA A 105 -4.20 4.47 -28.20
N GLY A 106 -5.36 4.34 -27.54
CA GLY A 106 -6.60 5.04 -27.91
C GLY A 106 -7.48 4.34 -28.96
N GLY A 107 -8.34 3.46 -28.49
CA GLY A 107 -9.45 2.84 -29.22
C GLY A 107 -10.46 2.23 -28.22
N PRO A 108 -11.69 1.84 -28.64
CA PRO A 108 -12.78 1.48 -27.73
C PRO A 108 -12.31 0.45 -26.71
N ALA A 109 -12.37 0.83 -25.41
CA ALA A 109 -11.78 0.14 -24.25
C ALA A 109 -11.19 -1.23 -24.61
N GLU A 110 -9.94 -1.23 -25.10
CA GLU A 110 -9.23 -2.46 -25.38
C GLU A 110 -9.32 -3.35 -24.14
N ALA A 111 -9.61 -4.64 -24.34
CA ALA A 111 -9.77 -5.57 -23.24
C ALA A 111 -8.55 -5.49 -22.33
N TYR A 112 -8.77 -5.30 -21.03
CA TYR A 112 -7.68 -5.25 -20.06
C TYR A 112 -7.02 -6.63 -19.99
N VAL A 113 -5.87 -6.78 -20.65
CA VAL A 113 -5.19 -8.05 -20.88
C VAL A 113 -3.79 -8.01 -20.27
N LEU A 114 -3.45 -9.03 -19.49
CA LEU A 114 -2.16 -9.17 -18.82
C LEU A 114 -1.54 -10.54 -19.13
N THR A 115 -0.22 -10.64 -19.08
CA THR A 115 0.42 -11.95 -18.88
C THR A 115 0.26 -12.40 -17.42
N VAL A 116 0.57 -13.68 -17.15
CA VAL A 116 0.61 -14.18 -15.77
C VAL A 116 1.61 -13.38 -14.93
N ALA A 117 2.79 -13.10 -15.48
CA ALA A 117 3.84 -12.34 -14.80
C ALA A 117 3.42 -10.88 -14.53
N GLU A 118 2.80 -10.22 -15.51
CA GLU A 118 2.27 -8.86 -15.36
C GLU A 118 1.19 -8.77 -14.28
N ARG A 119 0.25 -9.74 -14.27
CA ARG A 119 -0.79 -9.82 -13.23
C ARG A 119 -0.17 -9.99 -11.84
N ASP A 120 0.76 -10.94 -11.69
CA ASP A 120 1.34 -11.25 -10.39
C ASP A 120 2.19 -10.07 -9.88
N ALA A 121 2.91 -9.37 -10.76
CA ALA A 121 3.63 -8.15 -10.44
C ALA A 121 2.70 -7.01 -9.99
N CYS A 122 1.59 -6.77 -10.71
CA CYS A 122 0.57 -5.80 -10.30
C CYS A 122 0.02 -6.12 -8.90
N LEU A 123 -0.33 -7.38 -8.64
CA LEU A 123 -0.86 -7.79 -7.34
C LEU A 123 0.16 -7.63 -6.22
N ALA A 124 1.45 -7.85 -6.49
CA ALA A 124 2.52 -7.61 -5.52
C ALA A 124 2.59 -6.13 -5.12
N VAL A 125 2.66 -5.22 -6.10
CA VAL A 125 2.70 -3.76 -5.84
C VAL A 125 1.46 -3.28 -5.07
N LEU A 126 0.26 -3.76 -5.45
CA LEU A 126 -0.97 -3.40 -4.75
C LEU A 126 -1.03 -3.96 -3.32
N SER A 127 -0.46 -5.15 -3.10
CA SER A 127 -0.38 -5.75 -1.75
C SER A 127 0.59 -4.99 -0.86
N GLU A 128 1.76 -4.60 -1.38
CA GLU A 128 2.72 -3.77 -0.66
C GLU A 128 2.09 -2.43 -0.24
N LEU A 129 1.38 -1.77 -1.15
CA LEU A 129 0.67 -0.52 -0.83
C LEU A 129 -0.40 -0.71 0.25
N LEU A 130 -1.11 -1.85 0.29
CA LEU A 130 -2.06 -2.15 1.36
C LEU A 130 -1.37 -2.26 2.73
N PHE A 131 -0.19 -2.88 2.79
CA PHE A 131 0.58 -2.97 4.03
C PHE A 131 1.04 -1.59 4.48
N THR A 132 1.60 -0.77 3.57
CA THR A 132 1.95 0.63 3.88
C THR A 132 0.75 1.41 4.41
N ALA A 133 -0.43 1.23 3.81
CA ALA A 133 -1.65 1.90 4.25
C ALA A 133 -2.10 1.48 5.66
N VAL A 134 -2.01 0.20 6.00
CA VAL A 134 -2.38 -0.31 7.33
C VAL A 134 -1.40 0.14 8.42
N ASP A 135 -0.12 0.28 8.07
CA ASP A 135 0.92 0.75 9.00
C ASP A 135 0.90 2.27 9.21
N THR A 136 0.10 3.00 8.43
CA THR A 136 0.07 4.46 8.49
C THR A 136 -0.58 4.96 9.79
N PRO A 137 0.09 5.81 10.58
CA PRO A 137 -0.44 6.34 11.82
C PRO A 137 -1.65 7.23 11.56
N THR A 138 -2.70 7.07 12.37
CA THR A 138 -3.93 7.86 12.27
C THR A 138 -4.18 8.70 13.51
N HIS A 139 -4.71 9.91 13.33
CA HIS A 139 -5.24 10.73 14.42
C HIS A 139 -6.75 10.49 14.62
N GLU A 140 -7.25 10.74 15.84
CA GLU A 140 -8.69 10.72 16.15
C GLU A 140 -9.43 11.96 15.65
#